data_AF-A0A934L5Q3-F1
#
_entry.id   AF-A0A934L5Q3-F1
#
_cell.length_a   1.000
_cell.length_b   1.000
_cell.length_c   1.000
_cell.angle_alpha   90.00
_cell.angle_beta   90.00
_cell.angle_gamma   90.00
#
_symmetry.space_group_name_H-M   'P 1'
#
loop_
_entity.id
_entity.type
_entity.pdbx_description
1 polymer ?
#
loop_
_entity_poly.entity_id
_entity_poly.type
_entity_poly.pdbx_seq_one_letter_code
_entity_poly.pdbx_strand_id
1 'polypeptide(L)' 'MTDVDMEAAINATVKDGWKFEGIHFAMRDSSRRPSMAFILFIMEVSGG' A
#
# COMPACT_ATOMS: atom_id res chain seq x y z
N MET A 1 -8.31 1.77 -10.57
CA MET A 1 -8.04 2.11 -9.17
C MET A 1 -8.04 3.62 -9.06
N THR A 2 -9.06 4.19 -8.45
CA THR A 2 -9.09 5.58 -8.01
C THR A 2 -8.38 5.70 -6.67
N ASP A 3 -8.11 6.92 -6.23
CA ASP A 3 -7.62 7.22 -4.88
C ASP A 3 -8.54 6.64 -3.79
N VAL A 4 -9.86 6.72 -3.99
CA VAL A 4 -10.87 6.15 -3.08
C VAL A 4 -10.75 4.63 -2.97
N ASP A 5 -10.55 3.93 -4.08
CA ASP A 5 -10.39 2.47 -4.07
C ASP A 5 -9.12 2.06 -3.31
N MET A 6 -8.05 2.85 -3.43
CA MET A 6 -6.77 2.61 -2.78
C MET A 6 -6.86 2.85 -1.27
N GLU A 7 -7.54 3.92 -0.85
CA GLU A 7 -7.79 4.23 0.56
C GLU A 7 -8.62 3.13 1.24
N ALA A 8 -9.67 2.65 0.59
CA ALA A 8 -10.50 1.57 1.11
C ALA A 8 -9.70 0.27 1.32
N ALA A 9 -8.82 -0.08 0.37
CA ALA A 9 -7.96 -1.27 0.48
C ALA A 9 -6.94 -1.15 1.63
N ILE A 10 -6.35 0.04 1.82
CA ILE A 10 -5.42 0.31 2.94
C ILE A 10 -6.16 0.19 4.27
N ASN A 11 -7.33 0.85 4.40
CA ASN A 11 -8.11 0.84 5.62
C ASN A 11 -8.60 -0.57 6.01
N ALA A 12 -9.01 -1.38 5.04
CA ALA A 12 -9.38 -2.77 5.28
C ALA A 12 -8.20 -3.58 5.83
N THR A 13 -7.03 -3.46 5.21
CA THR A 13 -5.81 -4.18 5.62
C THR A 13 -5.34 -3.73 7.02
N VAL A 14 -5.42 -2.43 7.32
CA VAL A 14 -5.07 -1.90 8.65
C VAL A 14 -6.03 -2.42 9.72
N LYS A 15 -7.32 -2.54 9.41
CA LYS A 15 -8.32 -3.10 10.32
C LYS A 15 -8.03 -4.55 10.69
N ASP A 16 -7.36 -5.29 9.82
CA ASP A 16 -6.92 -6.68 10.06
C ASP A 16 -5.67 -6.77 10.96
N GLY A 17 -5.21 -5.65 11.53
CA GLY A 17 -4.10 -5.59 12.48
C GLY A 17 -2.74 -5.35 11.85
N TRP A 18 -2.68 -5.14 10.53
CA TRP A 18 -1.46 -4.73 9.85
C TRP A 18 -1.21 -3.23 10.06
N LYS A 19 0.05 -2.83 10.21
CA LYS A 19 0.45 -1.43 10.24
C LYS A 19 0.90 -1.02 8.84
N PHE A 20 0.24 -0.02 8.28
CA PHE A 20 0.66 0.61 7.02
C PHE A 20 2.03 1.27 7.19
N GLU A 21 2.92 1.05 6.23
CA GLU A 21 4.30 1.55 6.24
C GLU A 21 4.55 2.58 5.14
N GLY A 22 4.14 2.29 3.90
CA GLY A 22 4.42 3.16 2.78
C GLY A 22 3.84 2.71 1.45
N ILE A 23 3.93 3.58 0.44
CA ILE A 23 3.54 3.29 -0.95
C ILE A 23 4.72 3.60 -1.87
N HIS A 24 5.06 2.62 -2.71
CA HIS A 24 6.12 2.72 -3.70
C HIS A 24 5.53 2.69 -5.10
N PHE A 25 5.67 3.79 -5.83
CA PHE A 25 5.20 3.88 -7.21
C PHE A 25 6.26 3.35 -8.18
N ALA A 26 5.90 2.39 -9.01
CA ALA A 26 6.76 1.94 -10.10
C ALA A 26 6.59 2.89 -11.30
N MET A 27 7.59 3.75 -11.49
CA MET A 27 7.67 4.65 -12.62
C MET A 27 8.16 3.89 -13.84
N ARG A 28 7.55 4.13 -15.00
CA ARG A 28 8.03 3.59 -16.29
C ARG A 28 8.77 4.72 -16.99
N ASP A 29 9.99 4.47 -17.48
CA ASP A 29 10.97 5.49 -17.96
C ASP A 29 10.43 6.54 -18.96
N SER A 30 9.32 6.26 -19.65
CA SER A 30 8.74 7.16 -20.66
C SER A 30 7.40 7.82 -20.24
N SER A 31 6.85 7.48 -19.06
CA SER A 31 5.55 7.99 -18.60
C SER A 31 5.69 8.70 -17.25
N ARG A 32 5.36 9.99 -17.21
CA ARG A 32 5.20 10.79 -15.97
C ARG A 32 4.04 10.31 -15.07
N ARG A 33 3.33 9.25 -15.47
CA ARG A 33 2.25 8.64 -14.68
C ARG A 33 2.70 7.24 -14.23
N PRO A 34 2.76 6.96 -12.92
CA PRO A 34 3.04 5.63 -12.42
C PRO A 34 1.95 4.67 -12.85
N SER A 35 2.36 3.55 -13.45
CA SER A 35 1.44 2.50 -13.90
C SER A 35 1.11 1.48 -12.81
N MET A 36 1.89 1.46 -11.73
CA MET A 36 1.77 0.50 -10.63
C MET A 36 2.20 1.15 -9.32
N ALA A 37 1.59 0.71 -8.23
CA ALA A 37 2.00 1.04 -6.87
C ALA A 37 2.07 -0.24 -6.04
N PHE A 38 3.08 -0.33 -5.18
CA PHE A 38 3.19 -1.35 -4.14
C PHE A 38 2.87 -0.70 -2.81
N ILE A 39 2.02 -1.33 -2.02
CA ILE A 39 1.61 -0.85 -0.69
C ILE A 39 2.25 -1.79 0.34
N LEU A 40 3.05 -1.24 1.24
CA LEU A 40 3.78 -2.00 2.24
C LEU A 40 3.05 -1.98 3.58
N PHE A 41 3.01 -3.14 4.21
CA PHE A 41 2.46 -3.34 5.53
C PHE A 41 3.43 -4.16 6.37
N ILE A 42 3.46 -3.86 7.66
CA ILE A 42 4.21 -4.63 8.65
C ILE A 42 3.24 -5.14 9.71
N MET A 43 3.48 -6.35 10.20
CA MET A 43 2.78 -6.89 11.36
C MET A 43 3.80 -7.18 12.43
N GLU A 44 3.56 -6.68 13.63
CA GLU A 44 4.35 -7.05 14.78
C GLU A 44 3.95 -8.46 15.18
N VAL A 45 4.83 -9.43 14.95
CA VAL A 45 4.66 -10.77 15.49
C VAL A 45 5.17 -10.70 16.92
N SER A 46 4.25 -10.66 17.90
CA SER A 46 4.60 -10.82 19.30
C SER A 46 5.22 -12.20 19.48
N GLY A 47 6.55 -12.27 19.42
CA GLY A 47 7.31 -13.46 19.79
C GLY A 47 7.12 -13.71 21.28
N GLY A 48 6.63 -14.91 21.62
CA GLY A 48 6.57 -15.41 22.98
C GLY A 48 7.94 -15.71 23.56
#